data_AF-A0A7J8W0T2-F1
#
_entry.id   AF-A0A7J8W0T2-F1
#
_cell.length_a   1.000
_cell.length_b   1.000
_cell.length_c   1.000
_cell.angle_alpha   90.00
_cell.angle_beta   90.00
_cell.angle_gamma   90.00
#
_symmetry.space_group_name_H-M   'P 1'
#
loop_
_entity.id
_entity.type
_entity.pdbx_description
1 polymer ?
#
loop_
_entity_poly.entity_id
_entity_poly.type
_entity_poly.pdbx_seq_one_letter_code
_entity_poly.pdbx_strand_id
1 'polypeptide(L)'
;KYYNSKVPHRLREVNEKAYEPNVISIGPYHYRKPHLARMEDFKKRWFQKFVEKPHLGIDQFREAVRPLLEKIRNCYEQPLHLDYKDEEKFVDMMVYDGCFVVQLIRECHLHGFRKLGHVSCDMRYDLLLLEC
;
A
#
# COMPACT_ATOMS: atom_id res chain seq x y z
N LYS A 1 -13.91 14.22 10.30
CA LYS A 1 -12.58 13.66 9.97
C LYS A 1 -12.70 12.15 10.14
N TYR A 2 -12.56 11.36 9.07
CA TYR A 2 -12.54 9.90 9.14
C TYR A 2 -11.09 9.48 9.31
N TYR A 3 -10.76 8.86 10.44
CA TYR A 3 -9.45 8.24 10.65
C TYR A 3 -9.51 6.83 10.04
N ASN A 4 -8.46 6.42 9.33
CA ASN A 4 -8.17 5.00 9.17
C ASN A 4 -7.62 4.53 10.52
N SER A 5 -8.54 4.21 11.42
CA SER A 5 -8.24 3.65 12.73
C SER A 5 -7.87 2.18 12.58
N LYS A 6 -6.90 1.71 13.35
CA LYS A 6 -6.65 0.28 13.48
C LYS A 6 -7.92 -0.46 13.80
N VAL A 7 -8.11 -1.64 13.21
CA VAL A 7 -9.20 -2.54 13.62
C VAL A 7 -9.21 -2.62 15.14
N PRO A 8 -10.36 -2.30 15.81
CA PRO A 8 -10.45 -2.26 17.26
C PRO A 8 -9.91 -3.52 17.91
N HIS A 9 -9.19 -3.38 19.04
CA HIS A 9 -8.53 -4.48 19.74
C HIS A 9 -9.46 -5.68 19.96
N ARG A 10 -10.70 -5.42 20.39
CA ARG A 10 -11.71 -6.46 20.64
C ARG A 10 -12.04 -7.30 19.41
N LEU A 11 -11.98 -6.74 18.21
CA LEU A 11 -12.20 -7.48 16.96
C LEU A 11 -10.95 -8.26 16.57
N ARG A 12 -9.75 -7.68 16.75
CA ARG A 12 -8.49 -8.39 16.52
C ARG A 12 -8.31 -9.58 17.47
N GLU A 13 -8.75 -9.49 18.72
CA GLU A 13 -8.71 -10.62 19.67
C GLU A 13 -9.55 -11.82 19.22
N VAL A 14 -10.67 -11.58 18.52
CA VAL A 14 -11.54 -12.64 18.01
C VAL A 14 -10.87 -13.38 16.85
N ASN A 15 -10.21 -12.64 15.95
CA ASN A 15 -9.47 -13.25 14.84
C ASN A 15 -8.38 -12.31 14.31
N GLU A 16 -7.18 -12.40 14.88
CA GLU A 16 -6.05 -11.57 14.48
C GLU A 16 -5.68 -11.77 13.01
N LYS A 17 -5.74 -13.02 12.54
CA LYS A 17 -5.41 -13.41 11.16
C LYS A 17 -6.35 -12.80 10.12
N ALA A 18 -7.58 -12.43 10.50
CA ALA A 18 -8.51 -11.79 9.58
C ALA A 18 -8.12 -10.35 9.22
N TYR A 19 -7.26 -9.74 10.02
CA TYR A 19 -6.82 -8.34 9.86
C TYR A 19 -5.33 -8.22 9.55
N GLU A 20 -4.66 -9.35 9.36
CA GLU A 20 -3.27 -9.42 8.94
C GLU A 20 -3.21 -9.67 7.42
N PRO A 21 -2.56 -8.80 6.63
CA PRO A 21 -2.38 -9.05 5.21
C PRO A 21 -1.48 -10.27 4.99
N ASN A 22 -1.85 -11.09 4.01
CA ASN A 22 -1.18 -12.35 3.69
C ASN A 22 -0.05 -12.17 2.67
N VAL A 23 -0.24 -11.27 1.72
CA VAL A 23 0.58 -11.15 0.51
C VAL A 23 0.97 -9.70 0.28
N ILE A 24 0.07 -8.73 0.45
CA ILE A 24 0.33 -7.31 0.20
C ILE A 24 -0.18 -6.39 1.32
N SER A 25 0.68 -5.46 1.73
CA SER A 25 0.32 -4.31 2.59
C SER A 25 0.03 -3.09 1.70
N ILE A 26 -0.91 -2.22 2.08
CA ILE A 26 -1.12 -0.93 1.41
C ILE A 26 -1.21 0.14 2.50
N GLY A 27 -0.15 0.91 2.65
CA GLY A 27 0.01 1.87 3.72
C GLY A 27 1.06 1.46 4.76
N PRO A 28 1.09 2.18 5.89
CA PRO A 28 2.11 2.01 6.90
C PRO A 28 1.90 0.76 7.78
N TYR A 29 0.74 0.47 8.34
CA TYR A 29 0.57 -0.48 9.45
C TYR A 29 1.20 -1.88 9.28
N HIS A 30 1.27 -2.42 8.07
CA HIS A 30 1.91 -3.72 7.82
C HIS A 30 3.16 -3.63 6.93
N TYR A 31 3.68 -2.43 6.72
CA TYR A 31 4.85 -2.20 5.87
C TYR A 31 6.05 -3.05 6.30
N ARG A 32 6.71 -3.70 5.31
CA ARG A 32 7.96 -4.47 5.46
C ARG A 32 7.93 -5.66 6.43
N LYS A 33 6.77 -6.20 6.79
CA LYS A 33 6.75 -7.52 7.41
C LYS A 33 7.46 -8.52 6.48
N PRO A 34 8.33 -9.43 7.00
CA PRO A 34 9.17 -10.27 6.16
C PRO A 34 8.40 -11.07 5.11
N HIS A 35 7.17 -11.52 5.42
CA HIS A 35 6.33 -12.27 4.49
C HIS A 35 5.74 -11.42 3.36
N LEU A 36 5.71 -10.08 3.50
CA LEU A 36 5.16 -9.14 2.53
C LEU A 36 6.22 -8.51 1.60
N ALA A 37 7.51 -8.68 1.94
CA ALA A 37 8.62 -8.05 1.21
C ALA A 37 8.61 -8.35 -0.30
N ARG A 38 8.20 -9.56 -0.69
CA ARG A 38 8.08 -9.96 -2.10
C ARG A 38 7.13 -9.06 -2.89
N MET A 39 6.04 -8.62 -2.26
CA MET A 39 5.07 -7.73 -2.91
C MET A 39 5.54 -6.28 -2.94
N GLU A 40 6.34 -5.84 -1.97
CA GLU A 40 7.00 -4.53 -2.05
C GLU A 40 7.88 -4.43 -3.30
N ASP A 41 8.64 -5.48 -3.61
CA ASP A 41 9.45 -5.52 -4.83
C ASP A 41 8.59 -5.62 -6.10
N PHE A 42 7.44 -6.29 -6.01
CA PHE A 42 6.48 -6.31 -7.12
C PHE A 42 5.92 -4.91 -7.41
N LYS A 43 5.51 -4.14 -6.38
CA LYS A 43 5.06 -2.75 -6.53
C LYS A 43 6.11 -1.89 -7.23
N LYS A 44 7.37 -1.99 -6.80
CA LYS A 44 8.49 -1.28 -7.44
C LYS A 44 8.65 -1.65 -8.91
N ARG A 45 8.65 -2.95 -9.24
CA ARG A 45 8.72 -3.41 -10.65
C ARG A 45 7.54 -2.91 -11.48
N TRP A 46 6.36 -2.84 -10.89
CA TRP A 46 5.16 -2.37 -11.58
C TRP A 46 5.20 -0.85 -11.79
N PHE A 47 5.67 -0.09 -10.79
CA PHE A 47 5.97 1.33 -10.92
C PHE A 47 6.94 1.60 -12.07
N GLN A 48 8.05 0.85 -12.17
CA GLN A 48 9.01 1.02 -13.26
C GLN A 48 8.36 0.87 -14.65
N LYS A 49 7.50 -0.15 -14.82
CA LYS A 49 6.74 -0.33 -16.07
C LYS A 49 5.76 0.81 -16.36
N PHE A 50 5.19 1.42 -15.32
CA PHE A 50 4.24 2.51 -15.45
C PHE A 50 4.90 3.80 -15.90
N VAL A 51 6.09 4.09 -15.40
CA VAL A 51 6.82 5.32 -15.71
C VAL A 51 7.72 5.23 -16.94
N GLU A 52 7.95 4.03 -17.46
CA GLU A 52 8.78 3.77 -18.65
C GLU A 52 8.33 4.56 -19.89
N LYS A 53 7.03 4.51 -20.22
CA LYS A 53 6.46 5.20 -21.39
C LYS A 53 6.43 6.73 -21.28
N PRO A 54 5.99 7.32 -20.14
CA PRO A 54 5.99 8.78 -19.99
C PRO A 54 7.38 9.36 -19.67
N HIS A 55 8.43 8.52 -19.55
CA HIS A 55 9.78 8.93 -19.16
C HIS A 55 9.82 9.73 -17.85
N LEU A 56 8.98 9.34 -16.89
CA LEU A 56 8.95 9.95 -15.56
C LEU A 56 9.87 9.18 -14.60
N GLY A 57 10.48 9.90 -13.66
CA GLY A 57 11.26 9.32 -12.57
C GLY A 57 10.43 9.26 -11.29
N ILE A 58 10.98 8.60 -10.26
CA ILE A 58 10.36 8.57 -8.94
C ILE A 58 10.32 9.96 -8.29
N ASP A 59 11.28 10.82 -8.59
CA ASP A 59 11.40 12.13 -7.94
C ASP A 59 10.23 13.05 -8.24
N GLN A 60 9.68 13.03 -9.46
CA GLN A 60 8.46 13.77 -9.79
C GLN A 60 7.26 13.32 -8.94
N PHE A 61 7.14 12.03 -8.65
CA PHE A 61 6.08 11.52 -7.78
C PHE A 61 6.32 11.89 -6.32
N ARG A 62 7.58 11.83 -5.86
CA ARG A 62 7.97 12.27 -4.52
C ARG A 62 7.61 13.74 -4.31
N GLU A 63 7.95 14.61 -5.25
CA GLU A 63 7.60 16.03 -5.24
C GLU A 63 6.09 16.26 -5.15
N ALA A 64 5.29 15.47 -5.87
CA ALA A 64 3.83 15.54 -5.80
C ALA A 64 3.26 15.04 -4.46
N VAL A 65 3.88 14.04 -3.83
CA VAL A 65 3.41 13.43 -2.58
C VAL A 65 3.85 14.20 -1.33
N ARG A 66 5.05 14.81 -1.34
CA ARG A 66 5.62 15.54 -0.19
C ARG A 66 4.64 16.54 0.46
N PRO A 67 3.94 17.42 -0.29
CA PRO A 67 3.00 18.38 0.29
C PRO A 67 1.80 17.72 0.99
N LEU A 68 1.52 16.44 0.70
CA LEU A 68 0.38 15.71 1.24
C LEU A 68 0.73 14.87 2.48
N LEU A 69 2.02 14.69 2.80
CA LEU A 69 2.44 13.75 3.83
C LEU A 69 1.87 14.04 5.20
N GLU A 70 1.80 15.30 5.61
CA GLU A 70 1.23 15.67 6.91
C GLU A 70 -0.25 15.27 6.98
N LYS A 71 -1.01 15.56 5.92
CA LYS A 71 -2.42 15.16 5.82
C LYS A 71 -2.57 13.63 5.85
N ILE A 72 -1.71 12.91 5.13
CA ILE A 72 -1.70 11.44 5.10
C ILE A 72 -1.37 10.87 6.48
N ARG A 73 -0.33 11.38 7.16
CA ARG A 73 0.04 10.96 8.52
C ARG A 73 -1.10 11.18 9.52
N ASN A 74 -1.86 12.26 9.35
CA ASN A 74 -3.04 12.58 10.17
C ASN A 74 -4.26 11.67 9.87
N CYS A 75 -4.24 10.90 8.78
CA CYS A 75 -5.27 9.89 8.50
C CYS A 75 -5.06 8.61 9.32
N TYR A 76 -3.87 8.38 9.88
CA TYR A 76 -3.55 7.19 10.66
C TYR A 76 -3.49 7.49 12.16
N GLU A 77 -3.97 6.55 12.96
CA GLU A 77 -3.79 6.57 14.41
C GLU A 77 -2.30 6.39 14.77
N GLN A 78 -1.80 7.28 15.63
CA GLN A 78 -0.41 7.32 16.10
C GLN A 78 -0.25 6.47 17.38
N PRO A 79 0.95 5.91 17.65
CA PRO A 79 2.18 6.06 16.89
C PRO A 79 2.30 5.06 15.74
N LEU A 80 2.82 5.55 14.62
CA LEU A 80 3.30 4.67 13.55
C LEU A 80 4.68 4.08 13.92
N HIS A 81 5.03 2.89 13.41
CA HIS A 81 6.35 2.21 13.55
C HIS A 81 7.56 3.14 13.30
N LEU A 82 8.72 2.79 13.86
CA LEU A 82 9.92 3.64 13.83
C LEU A 82 10.41 3.96 12.42
N ASP A 83 10.15 3.09 11.44
CA ASP A 83 10.53 3.29 10.04
C ASP A 83 9.81 4.48 9.37
N TYR A 84 8.70 4.98 9.93
CA TYR A 84 8.00 6.16 9.39
C TYR A 84 8.55 7.49 9.90
N LYS A 85 9.55 7.46 10.80
CA LYS A 85 10.35 8.66 11.12
C LYS A 85 11.28 9.03 9.96
N ASP A 86 11.59 8.07 9.09
CA ASP A 86 12.31 8.30 7.84
C ASP A 86 11.31 8.77 6.77
N GLU A 87 11.33 10.08 6.52
CA GLU A 87 10.41 10.71 5.58
C GLU A 87 10.56 10.16 4.15
N GLU A 88 11.79 9.91 3.70
CA GLU A 88 12.03 9.41 2.35
C GLU A 88 11.43 8.02 2.16
N LYS A 89 11.58 7.13 3.15
CA LYS A 89 10.94 5.81 3.10
C LYS A 89 9.42 5.90 3.12
N PHE A 90 8.87 6.83 3.90
CA PHE A 90 7.42 7.03 3.97
C PHE A 90 6.87 7.57 2.63
N VAL A 91 7.56 8.53 2.01
CA VAL A 91 7.21 9.03 0.67
C VAL A 91 7.25 7.91 -0.35
N ASP A 92 8.34 7.14 -0.39
CA ASP A 92 8.50 6.03 -1.33
C ASP A 92 7.37 5.01 -1.21
N MET A 93 7.03 4.61 0.02
CA MET A 93 5.89 3.74 0.28
C MET A 93 4.59 4.32 -0.29
N MET A 94 4.27 5.59 -0.02
CA MET A 94 3.06 6.23 -0.54
C MET A 94 3.04 6.30 -2.08
N VAL A 95 4.18 6.57 -2.71
CA VAL A 95 4.31 6.59 -4.17
C VAL A 95 4.05 5.21 -4.76
N TYR A 96 4.73 4.18 -4.25
CA TYR A 96 4.59 2.83 -4.76
C TYR A 96 3.19 2.25 -4.53
N ASP A 97 2.62 2.47 -3.34
CA ASP A 97 1.27 2.01 -3.00
C ASP A 97 0.20 2.71 -3.82
N GLY A 98 0.29 4.04 -3.95
CA GLY A 98 -0.63 4.82 -4.77
C GLY A 98 -0.58 4.41 -6.25
N CYS A 99 0.63 4.26 -6.80
CA CYS A 99 0.81 3.82 -8.18
C CYS A 99 0.30 2.39 -8.39
N PHE A 100 0.53 1.50 -7.42
CA PHE A 100 0.03 0.14 -7.45
C PHE A 100 -1.49 0.10 -7.50
N VAL A 101 -2.18 0.86 -6.64
CA VAL A 101 -3.65 0.91 -6.61
C VAL A 101 -4.21 1.45 -7.93
N VAL A 102 -3.63 2.52 -8.48
CA VAL A 102 -4.05 3.08 -9.77
C VAL A 102 -3.86 2.07 -10.91
N GLN A 103 -2.71 1.40 -10.97
CA GLN A 103 -2.44 0.38 -11.98
C GLN A 103 -3.36 -0.83 -11.83
N LEU A 104 -3.63 -1.26 -10.60
CA LEU A 104 -4.56 -2.34 -10.31
C LEU A 104 -5.96 -2.01 -10.82
N ILE A 105 -6.49 -0.82 -10.50
CA ILE A 105 -7.81 -0.37 -10.99
C ILE A 105 -7.83 -0.37 -12.52
N ARG A 106 -6.77 0.13 -13.16
CA ARG A 106 -6.65 0.17 -14.63
C ARG A 106 -6.65 -1.21 -15.26
N GLU A 107 -5.85 -2.15 -14.75
CA GLU A 107 -5.78 -3.52 -15.27
C GLU A 107 -7.11 -4.28 -15.01
N CYS A 108 -7.73 -4.08 -13.85
CA CYS A 108 -9.04 -4.62 -13.54
C CYS A 108 -10.12 -4.11 -14.50
N HIS A 109 -10.08 -2.82 -14.86
CA HIS A 109 -11.01 -2.23 -15.82
C HIS A 109 -10.80 -2.80 -17.24
N LEU A 110 -9.56 -2.97 -17.68
CA LEU A 110 -9.24 -3.41 -19.06
C LEU A 110 -9.38 -4.93 -19.28
N HIS A 111 -9.12 -5.74 -18.26
CA HIS A 111 -8.97 -7.19 -18.42
C HIS A 111 -9.78 -8.01 -17.40
N GLY A 112 -10.46 -7.37 -16.46
CA GLY A 112 -10.98 -8.02 -15.26
C GLY A 112 -9.84 -8.57 -14.37
N PHE A 113 -10.19 -9.11 -13.20
CA PHE A 113 -9.21 -9.73 -12.30
C PHE A 113 -8.51 -10.99 -12.84
N ARG A 114 -8.88 -11.47 -14.04
CA ARG A 114 -8.45 -12.77 -14.59
C ARG A 114 -6.93 -12.84 -14.87
N LYS A 115 -6.26 -11.70 -15.11
CA LYS A 115 -4.82 -11.65 -15.39
C LYS A 115 -3.92 -11.75 -14.14
N LEU A 116 -4.47 -11.66 -12.93
CA LEU A 116 -3.72 -11.75 -11.67
C LEU A 116 -3.54 -13.20 -11.16
N GLY A 117 -4.13 -14.21 -11.82
CA GLY A 117 -3.96 -15.64 -11.48
C GLY A 117 -4.40 -16.01 -10.05
N HIS A 118 -3.79 -17.05 -9.45
CA HIS A 118 -4.04 -17.47 -8.05
C HIS A 118 -3.66 -16.39 -7.03
N VAL A 119 -2.71 -15.51 -7.36
CA VAL A 119 -2.35 -14.33 -6.55
C VAL A 119 -3.55 -13.38 -6.40
N SER A 120 -4.57 -13.46 -7.26
CA SER A 120 -5.75 -12.59 -7.19
C SER A 120 -6.65 -12.85 -5.98
N CYS A 121 -6.71 -14.06 -5.41
CA CYS A 121 -7.60 -14.35 -4.27
C CYS A 121 -7.05 -13.76 -2.97
N ASP A 122 -5.80 -14.06 -2.64
CA ASP A 122 -5.16 -13.56 -1.42
C ASP A 122 -5.00 -12.04 -1.46
N MET A 123 -4.68 -11.50 -2.65
CA MET A 123 -4.64 -10.05 -2.87
C MET A 123 -6.00 -9.38 -2.70
N ARG A 124 -7.13 -10.03 -3.06
CA ARG A 124 -8.46 -9.45 -2.83
C ARG A 124 -8.77 -9.32 -1.34
N TYR A 125 -8.40 -10.31 -0.53
CA TYR A 125 -8.58 -10.23 0.92
C TYR A 125 -7.72 -9.11 1.51
N ASP A 126 -6.47 -9.01 1.10
CA ASP A 126 -5.57 -7.96 1.56
C ASP A 126 -5.99 -6.56 1.10
N LEU A 127 -6.59 -6.44 -0.10
CA LEU A 127 -7.15 -5.17 -0.59
C LEU A 127 -8.42 -4.75 0.16
N LEU A 128 -9.09 -5.64 0.89
CA LEU A 128 -10.12 -5.25 1.85
C LEU A 128 -9.50 -4.68 3.13
N LEU A 129 -8.21 -4.94 3.36
CA LEU A 129 -7.40 -4.42 4.45
C LEU A 129 -6.58 -3.19 4.02
N LEU A 130 -7.13 -2.31 3.17
CA LEU A 130 -6.55 -0.97 2.94
C LEU A 130 -6.42 -0.28 4.30
N GLU A 131 -5.20 -0.17 4.78
CA GLU A 131 -4.90 -0.48 6.18
C GLU A 131 -5.75 0.28 7.22
N CYS A 132 -6.70 -0.46 7.79
CA CYS A 132 -7.31 -0.27 9.10
C CYS A 132 -6.45 -0.99 10.16
#